data_AF-A0A246WP05-F1
#
_entry.id   AF-A0A246WP05-F1
#
_cell.length_a   1.000
_cell.length_b   1.000
_cell.length_c   1.000
_cell.angle_alpha   90.00
_cell.angle_beta   90.00
_cell.angle_gamma   90.00
#
_symmetry.space_group_name_H-M   'P 1'
#
loop_
_entity.id
_entity.type
_entity.pdbx_description
1 polymer ?
#
loop_
_entity_poly.entity_id
_entity_poly.type
_entity_poly.pdbx_seq_one_letter_code
_entity_poly.pdbx_strand_id
1 'polypeptide(L)'
;MNIHLFQILPATIDAGDAGFTPLANPDAGAWGDIAALRRFFQDQAIDDLDCYAFVPRDFTAQTGLDAARVRELIQAQPEADAWTFFPRTLDAAGHLNLFLQGERLLPGLCKAAGAYLESLGLTLDPDHFVPAWQNNVFNGFVAAKPVFWRTWFDLAERLFQAADDEGGALHERLNRRAPVGEPVVTKAMLGERLASVVLALDQQLQVWHCPPAEMPRAQQISEEDLAALDTLRAAYVANGEPTARQRFEALGVRLLREQRKAPARPPSAVAAERVRATLPPPVAVAPDPVSAPSALGALGGLNLSATPAASAAQAGSAAAVEAQRGELVFGCMTHVPLPVKFPDHVLPIYLGESQHEGALNLRDLAPEWVPYHPIVGGMLGNFALRNLILREYPNVRRVGVCMYRKFVSRERISGVPAEDNWMMDVVSDKEFAQQSLEQMLEPGSQEFIVGRTCGFNVGGASAGYLRHYALAHHAEDLLRYAAAATELGVFDKSEAEAFFNEKIFFMGGVELGVFPAEFWLRAIGQIEAVTWYCVQRYETRRDGYQTRAWAFCAERLGSFLLLRELRARYGEPAYERFFGQLNLITAGDNKQYVPSH
;
A
#
# COMPACT_ATOMS: atom_id res chain seq x y z
N MET A 1 26.03 -29.07 -0.80
CA MET A 1 26.00 -27.77 -1.47
C MET A 1 25.80 -26.70 -0.42
N ASN A 2 26.81 -25.86 -0.17
CA ASN A 2 26.61 -24.62 0.56
C ASN A 2 25.94 -23.61 -0.36
N ILE A 3 25.21 -22.66 0.23
CA ILE A 3 24.52 -21.60 -0.50
C ILE A 3 25.13 -20.27 -0.06
N HIS A 4 25.72 -19.55 -0.99
CA HIS A 4 26.35 -18.25 -0.78
C HIS A 4 25.43 -17.17 -1.36
N LEU A 5 24.84 -16.37 -0.48
CA LEU A 5 23.92 -15.30 -0.85
C LEU A 5 24.59 -13.96 -0.58
N PHE A 6 25.08 -13.31 -1.64
CA PHE A 6 25.70 -12.00 -1.57
C PHE A 6 24.69 -10.91 -1.91
N GLN A 7 24.71 -9.79 -1.18
CA GLN A 7 23.95 -8.60 -1.50
C GLN A 7 24.88 -7.46 -1.89
N ILE A 8 24.64 -6.89 -3.07
CA ILE A 8 25.49 -5.84 -3.65
C ILE A 8 25.14 -4.50 -3.04
N LEU A 9 26.13 -3.83 -2.44
CA LEU A 9 25.93 -2.59 -1.69
C LEU A 9 26.89 -1.49 -2.16
N PRO A 10 26.49 -0.21 -2.14
CA PRO A 10 27.33 0.89 -2.63
C PRO A 10 28.59 1.16 -1.78
N ALA A 11 28.65 0.70 -0.53
CA ALA A 11 29.80 0.89 0.34
C ALA A 11 29.99 -0.30 1.31
N THR A 12 31.22 -0.50 1.79
CA THR A 12 31.60 -1.57 2.74
C THR A 12 30.99 -1.42 4.14
N ILE A 13 30.44 -0.25 4.47
CA ILE A 13 29.87 0.05 5.81
C ILE A 13 28.38 -0.32 5.88
N ASP A 14 27.73 -0.55 4.73
CA ASP A 14 26.33 -0.99 4.70
C ASP A 14 26.26 -2.48 5.07
N ALA A 15 25.46 -2.81 6.08
CA ALA A 15 25.30 -4.17 6.57
C ALA A 15 24.35 -5.02 5.71
N GLY A 16 23.56 -4.38 4.82
CA GLY A 16 22.56 -5.06 4.01
C GLY A 16 21.43 -5.69 4.83
N ASP A 17 20.64 -6.52 4.17
CA ASP A 17 19.55 -7.29 4.74
C ASP A 17 20.09 -8.51 5.52
N ALA A 18 19.42 -8.84 6.62
CA ALA A 18 19.83 -9.95 7.49
C ALA A 18 19.93 -11.28 6.73
N GLY A 19 21.06 -11.98 6.91
CA GLY A 19 21.33 -13.29 6.33
C GLY A 19 21.94 -13.27 4.92
N PHE A 20 22.03 -12.10 4.29
CA PHE A 20 22.87 -11.88 3.11
C PHE A 20 24.28 -11.45 3.52
N THR A 21 25.29 -11.85 2.75
CA THR A 21 26.67 -11.39 2.92
C THR A 21 26.88 -10.12 2.11
N PRO A 22 27.27 -9.00 2.73
CA PRO A 22 27.59 -7.76 2.02
C PRO A 22 28.68 -7.94 0.97
N LEU A 23 28.43 -7.47 -0.25
CA LEU A 23 29.41 -7.38 -1.34
C LEU A 23 29.51 -5.93 -1.80
N ALA A 24 30.63 -5.29 -1.46
CA ALA A 24 30.81 -3.87 -1.74
C ALA A 24 31.03 -3.56 -3.23
N ASN A 25 30.33 -2.55 -3.74
CA ASN A 25 30.43 -2.04 -5.10
C ASN A 25 30.61 -0.50 -5.11
N PRO A 26 31.73 0.02 -4.56
CA PRO A 26 31.98 1.46 -4.55
C PRO A 26 32.14 2.05 -5.96
N ASP A 27 32.54 1.20 -6.92
CA ASP A 27 32.83 1.57 -8.30
C ASP A 27 31.67 1.25 -9.26
N ALA A 28 30.42 1.19 -8.76
CA ALA A 28 29.26 0.90 -9.60
C ALA A 28 29.28 1.71 -10.91
N GLY A 29 29.64 3.01 -10.84
CA GLY A 29 30.17 3.77 -11.98
C GLY A 29 29.42 3.55 -13.30
N ALA A 30 30.16 3.26 -14.38
CA ALA A 30 29.61 3.01 -15.72
C ALA A 30 29.15 1.57 -15.97
N TRP A 31 29.30 0.68 -15.00
CA TRP A 31 29.07 -0.77 -15.15
C TRP A 31 27.91 -1.29 -14.29
N GLY A 32 27.47 -0.58 -13.26
CA GLY A 32 26.47 -1.04 -12.32
C GLY A 32 26.92 -2.26 -11.51
N ASP A 33 25.97 -3.14 -11.21
CA ASP A 33 26.19 -4.29 -10.32
C ASP A 33 27.09 -5.39 -10.93
N ILE A 34 27.17 -5.50 -12.25
CA ILE A 34 28.05 -6.48 -12.90
C ILE A 34 29.54 -6.27 -12.54
N ALA A 35 29.94 -5.05 -12.15
CA ALA A 35 31.30 -4.79 -11.66
C ALA A 35 31.62 -5.54 -10.37
N ALA A 36 30.65 -5.69 -9.46
CA ALA A 36 30.82 -6.42 -8.22
C ALA A 36 30.93 -7.93 -8.47
N LEU A 37 30.06 -8.47 -9.34
CA LEU A 37 30.11 -9.88 -9.73
C LEU A 37 31.45 -10.21 -10.40
N ARG A 38 31.88 -9.38 -11.35
CA ARG A 38 33.16 -9.54 -12.05
C ARG A 38 34.32 -9.62 -11.05
N ARG A 39 34.40 -8.65 -10.13
CA ARG A 39 35.46 -8.59 -9.12
C ARG A 39 35.45 -9.83 -8.22
N PHE A 40 34.26 -10.29 -7.82
CA PHE A 40 34.13 -11.50 -7.03
C PHE A 40 34.75 -12.72 -7.73
N PHE A 41 34.43 -12.95 -9.01
CA PHE A 41 34.96 -14.08 -9.76
C PHE A 41 36.44 -13.94 -10.15
N GLN A 42 36.99 -12.72 -10.17
CA GLN A 42 38.42 -12.49 -10.34
C GLN A 42 39.23 -12.78 -9.06
N ASP A 43 38.68 -12.40 -7.90
CA ASP A 43 39.41 -12.39 -6.64
C ASP A 43 39.18 -13.65 -5.79
N GLN A 44 38.07 -14.36 -5.99
CA GLN A 44 37.65 -15.48 -5.14
C GLN A 44 37.69 -16.81 -5.89
N ALA A 45 38.22 -17.84 -5.23
CA ALA A 45 38.02 -19.21 -5.67
C ALA A 45 36.59 -19.65 -5.33
N ILE A 46 35.88 -20.21 -6.31
CA ILE A 46 34.54 -20.78 -6.14
C ILE A 46 34.63 -22.31 -6.08
N ASP A 47 33.74 -22.93 -5.29
CA ASP A 47 33.59 -24.37 -5.16
C ASP A 47 32.55 -24.87 -6.16
N ASP A 48 32.93 -25.85 -6.98
CA ASP A 48 32.10 -26.45 -8.04
C ASP A 48 30.82 -27.12 -7.54
N LEU A 49 30.72 -27.42 -6.25
CA LEU A 49 29.57 -28.04 -5.61
C LEU A 49 28.65 -27.06 -4.87
N ASP A 50 29.01 -25.78 -4.83
CA ASP A 50 28.28 -24.74 -4.11
C ASP A 50 27.34 -23.94 -5.03
N CYS A 51 26.40 -23.22 -4.42
CA CYS A 51 25.46 -22.33 -5.11
C CYS A 51 25.77 -20.87 -4.75
N TYR A 52 25.77 -20.00 -5.74
CA TYR A 52 26.10 -18.58 -5.59
C TYR A 52 24.97 -17.70 -6.13
N ALA A 53 24.60 -16.66 -5.37
CA ALA A 53 23.66 -15.63 -5.79
C ALA A 53 24.21 -14.24 -5.46
N PHE A 54 24.01 -13.28 -6.35
CA PHE A 54 24.46 -11.90 -6.19
C PHE A 54 23.27 -10.96 -6.38
N VAL A 55 22.58 -10.64 -5.29
CA VAL A 55 21.31 -9.94 -5.34
C VAL A 55 21.48 -8.43 -5.20
N PRO A 56 20.63 -7.60 -5.84
CA PRO A 56 20.67 -6.16 -5.67
C PRO A 56 20.26 -5.75 -4.25
N ARG A 57 20.60 -4.52 -3.86
CA ARG A 57 20.26 -3.95 -2.55
C ARG A 57 18.77 -4.03 -2.20
N ASP A 58 17.90 -3.90 -3.19
CA ASP A 58 16.45 -3.90 -3.02
C ASP A 58 15.80 -5.26 -3.32
N PHE A 59 16.58 -6.35 -3.40
CA PHE A 59 16.06 -7.70 -3.69
C PHE A 59 14.90 -8.12 -2.78
N THR A 60 15.04 -7.97 -1.46
CA THR A 60 13.99 -8.31 -0.49
C THR A 60 12.76 -7.44 -0.70
N ALA A 61 12.95 -6.15 -1.03
CA ALA A 61 11.86 -5.23 -1.31
C ALA A 61 11.11 -5.59 -2.60
N GLN A 62 11.84 -6.06 -3.63
CA GLN A 62 11.26 -6.45 -4.92
C GLN A 62 10.59 -7.85 -4.89
N THR A 63 11.15 -8.82 -4.17
CA THR A 63 10.68 -10.22 -4.18
C THR A 63 9.82 -10.57 -2.97
N GLY A 64 10.08 -9.95 -1.83
CA GLY A 64 9.53 -10.35 -0.53
C GLY A 64 10.23 -11.57 0.09
N LEU A 65 11.34 -12.02 -0.50
CA LEU A 65 12.12 -13.17 -0.03
C LEU A 65 13.33 -12.70 0.78
N ASP A 66 13.44 -13.17 2.02
CA ASP A 66 14.66 -13.03 2.81
C ASP A 66 15.66 -14.17 2.51
N ALA A 67 16.87 -14.05 3.05
CA ALA A 67 17.92 -15.02 2.84
C ALA A 67 17.56 -16.44 3.32
N ALA A 68 16.73 -16.57 4.37
CA ALA A 68 16.30 -17.86 4.87
C ALA A 68 15.37 -18.55 3.86
N ARG A 69 14.37 -17.81 3.35
CA ARG A 69 13.43 -18.35 2.37
C ARG A 69 14.10 -18.70 1.04
N VAL A 70 15.05 -17.88 0.57
CA VAL A 70 15.84 -18.20 -0.64
C VAL A 70 16.58 -19.53 -0.47
N ARG A 71 17.21 -19.77 0.69
CA ARG A 71 17.90 -21.04 0.98
C ARG A 71 16.95 -22.23 0.96
N GLU A 72 15.80 -22.10 1.61
CA GLU A 72 14.79 -23.16 1.63
C GLU A 72 14.33 -23.55 0.22
N LEU A 73 14.06 -22.56 -0.63
CA LEU A 73 13.61 -22.80 -2.01
C LEU A 73 14.68 -23.49 -2.86
N ILE A 74 15.95 -23.11 -2.70
CA ILE A 74 17.09 -23.75 -3.37
C ILE A 74 17.23 -25.20 -2.88
N GLN A 75 17.18 -25.42 -1.57
CA GLN A 75 17.32 -26.74 -0.96
C GLN A 75 16.19 -27.71 -1.34
N ALA A 76 14.98 -27.18 -1.60
CA ALA A 76 13.86 -27.97 -2.05
C ALA A 76 14.02 -28.52 -3.48
N GLN A 77 15.01 -28.03 -4.24
CA GLN A 77 15.22 -28.35 -5.66
C GLN A 77 16.70 -28.69 -5.93
N PRO A 78 17.27 -29.73 -5.30
CA PRO A 78 18.71 -29.99 -5.31
C PRO A 78 19.28 -30.38 -6.68
N GLU A 79 18.44 -30.91 -7.57
CA GLU A 79 18.83 -31.32 -8.92
C GLU A 79 19.07 -30.13 -9.86
N ALA A 80 18.48 -28.96 -9.56
CA ALA A 80 18.65 -27.78 -10.39
C ALA A 80 20.10 -27.26 -10.36
N ASP A 81 20.55 -26.71 -11.48
CA ASP A 81 21.82 -26.01 -11.65
C ASP A 81 21.67 -24.49 -11.53
N ALA A 82 20.45 -23.98 -11.78
CA ALA A 82 20.09 -22.58 -11.60
C ALA A 82 18.67 -22.42 -11.05
N TRP A 83 18.47 -21.39 -10.23
CA TRP A 83 17.20 -20.97 -9.64
C TRP A 83 16.94 -19.50 -9.98
N THR A 84 15.75 -19.20 -10.50
CA THR A 84 15.38 -17.83 -10.88
C THR A 84 14.32 -17.24 -9.95
N PHE A 85 14.52 -16.01 -9.48
CA PHE A 85 13.66 -15.30 -8.54
C PHE A 85 13.20 -13.95 -9.11
N PHE A 86 12.76 -13.90 -10.36
CA PHE A 86 12.51 -12.63 -11.04
C PHE A 86 11.13 -12.06 -10.68
N PRO A 87 11.04 -10.93 -9.96
CA PRO A 87 9.77 -10.44 -9.42
C PRO A 87 8.93 -9.68 -10.44
N ARG A 88 9.43 -9.47 -11.66
CA ARG A 88 8.75 -8.68 -12.70
C ARG A 88 8.24 -9.57 -13.81
N THR A 89 7.26 -10.41 -13.46
CA THR A 89 6.65 -11.41 -14.34
C THR A 89 6.23 -10.83 -15.69
N LEU A 90 5.69 -9.61 -15.74
CA LEU A 90 5.30 -9.00 -17.01
C LEU A 90 6.45 -8.35 -17.78
N ASP A 91 7.52 -7.91 -17.12
CA ASP A 91 8.73 -7.53 -17.86
C ASP A 91 9.29 -8.76 -18.60
N ALA A 92 9.27 -9.92 -17.96
CA ALA A 92 9.72 -11.19 -18.51
C ALA A 92 8.76 -11.76 -19.59
N ALA A 93 7.45 -11.76 -19.32
CA ALA A 93 6.44 -12.37 -20.17
C ALA A 93 5.82 -11.41 -21.20
N GLY A 94 5.88 -10.10 -20.98
CA GLY A 94 5.32 -9.06 -21.86
C GLY A 94 6.29 -8.59 -22.97
N HIS A 95 7.51 -9.12 -22.98
CA HIS A 95 8.50 -8.94 -24.05
C HIS A 95 8.96 -10.31 -24.56
N LEU A 96 9.44 -10.38 -25.81
CA LEU A 96 9.98 -11.63 -26.35
C LEU A 96 11.31 -11.99 -25.67
N ASN A 97 12.13 -10.98 -25.37
CA ASN A 97 13.36 -11.10 -24.59
C ASN A 97 13.67 -9.76 -23.90
N LEU A 98 14.63 -9.78 -22.97
CA LEU A 98 15.01 -8.58 -22.21
C LEU A 98 15.84 -7.54 -23.01
N PHE A 99 16.38 -7.89 -24.18
CA PHE A 99 17.00 -6.90 -25.07
C PHE A 99 15.95 -5.98 -25.67
N LEU A 100 14.83 -6.54 -26.14
CA LEU A 100 13.70 -5.77 -26.65
C LEU A 100 13.02 -4.92 -25.56
N GLN A 101 13.03 -5.40 -24.31
CA GLN A 101 12.61 -4.59 -23.16
C GLN A 101 13.57 -3.40 -22.96
N GLY A 102 14.88 -3.63 -23.03
CA GLY A 102 15.89 -2.58 -22.83
C GLY A 102 15.98 -1.59 -23.99
N GLU A 103 15.70 -2.00 -25.24
CA GLU A 103 15.65 -1.12 -26.42
C GLU A 103 14.65 0.03 -26.25
N ARG A 104 13.54 -0.22 -25.53
CA ARG A 104 12.55 0.80 -25.20
C ARG A 104 13.07 1.87 -24.24
N LEU A 105 14.07 1.53 -23.43
CA LEU A 105 14.71 2.41 -22.46
C LEU A 105 15.94 3.10 -23.07
N LEU A 106 16.71 2.37 -23.88
CA LEU A 106 17.93 2.84 -24.52
C LEU A 106 17.96 2.41 -26.00
N PRO A 107 17.54 3.28 -26.92
CA PRO A 107 17.57 2.99 -28.35
C PRO A 107 18.98 2.64 -28.85
N GLY A 108 19.09 1.51 -29.54
CA GLY A 108 20.33 0.94 -30.05
C GLY A 108 20.91 -0.19 -29.17
N LEU A 109 20.27 -0.58 -28.07
CA LEU A 109 20.68 -1.70 -27.24
C LEU A 109 20.65 -3.02 -28.03
N CYS A 110 19.60 -3.33 -28.78
CA CYS A 110 19.51 -4.56 -29.57
C CYS A 110 20.62 -4.62 -30.61
N LYS A 111 20.94 -3.48 -31.25
CA LYS A 111 22.06 -3.41 -32.20
C LYS A 111 23.42 -3.60 -31.52
N ALA A 112 23.60 -3.10 -30.30
CA ALA A 112 24.81 -3.33 -29.52
C ALA A 112 24.91 -4.80 -29.06
N ALA A 113 23.80 -5.39 -28.61
CA ALA A 113 23.70 -6.79 -28.22
C ALA A 113 24.00 -7.73 -29.38
N GLY A 114 23.43 -7.48 -30.56
CA GLY A 114 23.70 -8.27 -31.77
C GLY A 114 25.17 -8.21 -32.17
N ALA A 115 25.77 -7.01 -32.21
CA ALA A 115 27.19 -6.86 -32.54
C ALA A 115 28.11 -7.51 -31.50
N TYR A 116 27.74 -7.45 -30.21
CA TYR A 116 28.45 -8.12 -29.14
C TYR A 116 28.37 -9.64 -29.28
N LEU A 117 27.18 -10.22 -29.50
CA LEU A 117 27.00 -11.65 -29.68
C LEU A 117 27.70 -12.16 -30.95
N GLU A 118 27.63 -11.41 -32.04
CA GLU A 118 28.36 -11.71 -33.28
C GLU A 118 29.88 -11.73 -33.05
N SER A 119 30.41 -10.82 -32.21
CA SER A 119 31.83 -10.82 -31.84
C SER A 119 32.27 -12.06 -31.07
N LEU A 120 31.31 -12.78 -30.47
CA LEU A 120 31.53 -14.07 -29.80
C LEU A 120 31.33 -15.28 -30.73
N GLY A 121 30.98 -15.05 -32.00
CA GLY A 121 30.59 -16.10 -32.93
C GLY A 121 29.18 -16.64 -32.70
N LEU A 122 28.36 -15.96 -31.90
CA LEU A 122 26.96 -16.34 -31.65
C LEU A 122 26.05 -15.68 -32.68
N THR A 123 25.51 -16.48 -33.60
CA THR A 123 24.53 -16.03 -34.60
C THR A 123 23.14 -15.95 -33.98
N LEU A 124 22.94 -15.01 -33.05
CA LEU A 124 21.67 -14.76 -32.38
C LEU A 124 21.20 -13.36 -32.74
N ASP A 125 20.02 -13.28 -33.37
CA ASP A 125 19.36 -12.01 -33.67
C ASP A 125 18.46 -11.60 -32.49
N PRO A 126 18.80 -10.53 -31.74
CA PRO A 126 17.98 -10.07 -30.61
C PRO A 126 16.53 -9.72 -31.00
N ASP A 127 16.25 -9.37 -32.26
CA ASP A 127 14.91 -9.03 -32.71
C ASP A 127 13.99 -10.25 -32.93
N HIS A 128 14.58 -11.44 -33.06
CA HIS A 128 13.89 -12.70 -33.36
C HIS A 128 14.18 -13.80 -32.34
N PHE A 129 14.98 -13.52 -31.32
CA PHE A 129 15.27 -14.45 -30.24
C PHE A 129 14.12 -14.53 -29.23
N VAL A 130 13.55 -15.73 -29.06
CA VAL A 130 12.36 -15.95 -28.22
C VAL A 130 12.59 -17.13 -27.28
N PRO A 131 13.31 -16.95 -26.16
CA PRO A 131 13.41 -17.97 -25.14
C PRO A 131 12.06 -18.17 -24.41
N ALA A 132 11.96 -19.24 -23.62
CA ALA A 132 10.91 -19.36 -22.60
C ALA A 132 10.95 -18.10 -21.70
N TRP A 133 9.80 -17.52 -21.40
CA TRP A 133 9.78 -16.23 -20.70
C TRP A 133 10.39 -16.31 -19.30
N GLN A 134 10.36 -17.49 -18.69
CA GLN A 134 10.98 -17.74 -17.39
C GLN A 134 12.51 -17.60 -17.41
N ASN A 135 13.13 -17.66 -18.60
CA ASN A 135 14.56 -17.40 -18.80
C ASN A 135 14.86 -15.89 -18.93
N ASN A 136 13.85 -15.03 -19.09
CA ASN A 136 14.01 -13.58 -19.15
C ASN A 136 14.22 -13.02 -17.74
N VAL A 137 15.44 -13.11 -17.23
CA VAL A 137 15.83 -12.63 -15.89
C VAL A 137 17.12 -11.81 -15.90
N PHE A 138 17.24 -10.86 -14.97
CA PHE A 138 18.49 -10.14 -14.74
C PHE A 138 19.43 -10.94 -13.83
N ASN A 139 20.74 -10.68 -13.94
CA ASN A 139 21.78 -11.34 -13.13
C ASN A 139 21.45 -11.34 -11.63
N GLY A 140 20.88 -10.22 -11.15
CA GLY A 140 20.53 -10.01 -9.74
C GLY A 140 19.45 -10.93 -9.17
N PHE A 141 18.80 -11.74 -10.01
CA PHE A 141 17.70 -12.62 -9.63
C PHE A 141 17.99 -14.10 -9.96
N VAL A 142 19.27 -14.46 -10.07
CA VAL A 142 19.71 -15.83 -10.31
C VAL A 142 20.59 -16.30 -9.15
N ALA A 143 20.26 -17.47 -8.62
CA ALA A 143 21.19 -18.29 -7.87
C ALA A 143 21.61 -19.46 -8.77
N ALA A 144 22.89 -19.83 -8.80
CA ALA A 144 23.33 -20.93 -9.64
C ALA A 144 24.62 -21.59 -9.16
N LYS A 145 24.86 -22.82 -9.62
CA LYS A 145 26.13 -23.53 -9.49
C LYS A 145 27.18 -22.94 -10.45
N PRO A 146 28.49 -23.20 -10.25
CA PRO A 146 29.56 -22.66 -11.10
C PRO A 146 29.46 -22.98 -12.58
N VAL A 147 28.79 -24.06 -12.99
CA VAL A 147 28.55 -24.37 -14.41
C VAL A 147 27.87 -23.20 -15.15
N PHE A 148 26.89 -22.55 -14.52
CA PHE A 148 26.24 -21.35 -15.05
C PHE A 148 27.16 -20.13 -15.00
N TRP A 149 27.78 -19.90 -13.83
CA TRP A 149 28.56 -18.68 -13.60
C TRP A 149 29.84 -18.60 -14.44
N ARG A 150 30.44 -19.73 -14.81
CA ARG A 150 31.58 -19.77 -15.74
C ARG A 150 31.20 -19.23 -17.11
N THR A 151 30.11 -19.73 -17.70
CA THR A 151 29.61 -19.21 -18.99
C THR A 151 29.22 -17.74 -18.87
N TRP A 152 28.55 -17.35 -17.79
CA TRP A 152 28.24 -15.94 -17.53
C TRP A 152 29.50 -15.07 -17.43
N PHE A 153 30.53 -15.55 -16.74
CA PHE A 153 31.78 -14.80 -16.50
C PHE A 153 32.60 -14.66 -17.79
N ASP A 154 32.66 -15.70 -18.62
CA ASP A 154 33.30 -15.63 -19.94
C ASP A 154 32.63 -14.58 -20.83
N LEU A 155 31.30 -14.52 -20.83
CA LEU A 155 30.56 -13.45 -21.51
C LEU A 155 30.90 -12.09 -20.89
N ALA A 156 30.82 -11.96 -19.56
CA ALA A 156 31.14 -10.70 -18.89
C ALA A 156 32.55 -10.20 -19.25
N GLU A 157 33.60 -11.04 -19.17
CA GLU A 157 34.96 -10.64 -19.51
C GLU A 157 35.09 -10.16 -20.96
N ARG A 158 34.42 -10.82 -21.91
CA ARG A 158 34.40 -10.40 -23.31
C ARG A 158 33.69 -9.04 -23.49
N LEU A 159 32.63 -8.79 -22.73
CA LEU A 159 31.94 -7.50 -22.74
C LEU A 159 32.84 -6.38 -22.19
N PHE A 160 33.57 -6.62 -21.11
CA PHE A 160 34.54 -5.67 -20.56
C PHE A 160 35.66 -5.41 -21.58
N GLN A 161 36.25 -6.45 -22.17
CA GLN A 161 37.27 -6.31 -23.21
C GLN A 161 36.77 -5.49 -24.40
N ALA A 162 35.58 -5.79 -24.93
CA ALA A 162 34.99 -5.07 -26.05
C ALA A 162 34.65 -3.61 -25.73
N ALA A 163 34.33 -3.31 -24.47
CA ALA A 163 34.08 -1.94 -24.01
C ALA A 163 35.37 -1.14 -23.79
N ASP A 164 36.51 -1.80 -23.57
CA ASP A 164 37.81 -1.16 -23.34
C ASP A 164 38.69 -1.10 -24.62
N ASP A 165 38.33 -1.82 -25.69
CA ASP A 165 39.04 -1.83 -26.98
C ASP A 165 38.80 -0.54 -27.78
N GLU A 166 39.58 0.50 -27.47
CA GLU A 166 39.54 1.81 -28.09
C GLU A 166 39.86 1.73 -29.60
N GLY A 167 38.83 1.85 -30.44
CA GLY A 167 38.97 1.86 -31.92
C GLY A 167 37.93 1.02 -32.67
N GLY A 168 37.19 0.16 -31.96
CA GLY A 168 36.15 -0.68 -32.56
C GLY A 168 34.77 -0.01 -32.65
N ALA A 169 34.00 -0.29 -33.71
CA ALA A 169 32.60 0.14 -33.80
C ALA A 169 31.71 -0.45 -32.67
N LEU A 170 32.13 -1.56 -32.05
CA LEU A 170 31.47 -2.15 -30.88
C LEU A 170 31.76 -1.34 -29.61
N HIS A 171 32.99 -0.86 -29.41
CA HIS A 171 33.36 0.00 -28.29
C HIS A 171 32.49 1.25 -28.22
N GLU A 172 32.30 1.95 -29.35
CA GLU A 172 31.45 3.15 -29.41
C GLU A 172 29.99 2.85 -29.06
N ARG A 173 29.48 1.68 -29.47
CA ARG A 173 28.10 1.25 -29.14
C ARG A 173 27.97 0.96 -27.66
N LEU A 174 28.90 0.21 -27.08
CA LEU A 174 28.88 -0.20 -25.68
C LEU A 174 29.04 0.99 -24.72
N ASN A 175 29.81 2.00 -25.08
CA ASN A 175 30.02 3.19 -24.26
C ASN A 175 28.99 4.32 -24.48
N ARG A 176 27.99 4.10 -25.35
CA ARG A 176 26.89 5.05 -25.55
C ARG A 176 26.03 5.18 -24.29
N ARG A 177 25.65 6.42 -23.97
CA ARG A 177 24.78 6.78 -22.85
C ARG A 177 23.37 7.14 -23.33
N ALA A 178 22.39 7.02 -22.43
CA ALA A 178 21.03 7.48 -22.65
C ALA A 178 21.00 9.00 -22.93
N PRO A 179 20.13 9.50 -23.83
CA PRO A 179 19.93 10.93 -24.02
C PRO A 179 19.21 11.54 -22.80
N VAL A 180 19.91 12.36 -22.01
CA VAL A 180 19.40 13.22 -20.92
C VAL A 180 18.97 12.51 -19.63
N GLY A 181 19.51 12.96 -18.49
CA GLY A 181 18.93 12.76 -17.15
C GLY A 181 19.29 11.47 -16.38
N GLU A 182 19.61 10.37 -17.07
CA GLU A 182 19.94 9.09 -16.42
C GLU A 182 21.38 8.63 -16.70
N PRO A 183 22.12 8.10 -15.70
CA PRO A 183 23.51 7.64 -15.86
C PRO A 183 23.62 6.26 -16.54
N VAL A 184 22.63 5.86 -17.35
CA VAL A 184 22.58 4.51 -17.95
C VAL A 184 23.51 4.43 -19.17
N VAL A 185 24.40 3.44 -19.14
CA VAL A 185 25.36 3.13 -20.21
C VAL A 185 24.99 1.79 -20.85
N THR A 186 25.11 1.69 -22.18
CA THR A 186 24.74 0.49 -22.96
C THR A 186 25.39 -0.78 -22.41
N LYS A 187 26.67 -0.74 -22.07
CA LYS A 187 27.41 -1.87 -21.50
C LYS A 187 26.86 -2.38 -20.16
N ALA A 188 26.43 -1.49 -19.27
CA ALA A 188 25.82 -1.88 -18.00
C ALA A 188 24.46 -2.56 -18.23
N MET A 189 23.63 -1.99 -19.11
CA MET A 189 22.30 -2.51 -19.43
C MET A 189 22.37 -3.87 -20.14
N LEU A 190 23.34 -4.05 -21.04
CA LEU A 190 23.63 -5.34 -21.67
C LEU A 190 24.17 -6.34 -20.64
N GLY A 191 25.13 -5.92 -19.80
CA GLY A 191 25.74 -6.73 -18.76
C GLY A 191 24.71 -7.33 -17.80
N GLU A 192 23.75 -6.53 -17.34
CA GLU A 192 22.65 -6.95 -16.45
C GLU A 192 21.80 -8.11 -17.02
N ARG A 193 21.79 -8.29 -18.35
CA ARG A 193 20.96 -9.27 -19.07
C ARG A 193 21.72 -10.52 -19.51
N LEU A 194 23.02 -10.65 -19.20
CA LEU A 194 23.81 -11.81 -19.59
C LEU A 194 23.26 -13.13 -19.01
N ALA A 195 22.67 -13.11 -17.81
CA ALA A 195 22.00 -14.28 -17.25
C ALA A 195 20.90 -14.84 -18.17
N SER A 196 20.09 -13.97 -18.78
CA SER A 196 19.05 -14.41 -19.74
C SER A 196 19.66 -15.11 -20.96
N VAL A 197 20.84 -14.67 -21.41
CA VAL A 197 21.55 -15.28 -22.54
C VAL A 197 22.01 -16.68 -22.17
N VAL A 198 22.64 -16.85 -21.00
CA VAL A 198 23.12 -18.16 -20.54
C VAL A 198 21.96 -19.14 -20.40
N LEU A 199 20.88 -18.76 -19.69
CA LEU A 199 19.71 -19.63 -19.49
C LEU A 199 19.04 -20.06 -20.79
N ALA A 200 19.12 -19.23 -21.83
CA ALA A 200 18.47 -19.51 -23.09
C ALA A 200 19.34 -20.29 -24.08
N LEU A 201 20.67 -20.15 -24.00
CA LEU A 201 21.61 -20.88 -24.86
C LEU A 201 21.96 -22.26 -24.31
N ASP A 202 22.08 -22.39 -22.99
CA ASP A 202 22.50 -23.64 -22.37
C ASP A 202 21.29 -24.52 -21.99
N GLN A 203 20.90 -25.36 -22.94
CA GLN A 203 19.80 -26.31 -22.78
C GLN A 203 20.16 -27.52 -21.88
N GLN A 204 21.41 -27.61 -21.40
CA GLN A 204 21.84 -28.68 -20.49
C GLN A 204 21.59 -28.34 -19.03
N LEU A 205 21.42 -27.05 -18.71
CA LEU A 205 21.12 -26.61 -17.35
C LEU A 205 19.74 -27.08 -16.90
N GLN A 206 19.68 -27.71 -15.73
CA GLN A 206 18.41 -27.90 -15.04
C GLN A 206 18.01 -26.61 -14.34
N VAL A 207 16.97 -25.94 -14.83
CA VAL A 207 16.55 -24.64 -14.28
C VAL A 207 15.25 -24.81 -13.51
N TRP A 208 15.23 -24.35 -12.27
CA TRP A 208 13.99 -24.19 -11.50
C TRP A 208 13.58 -22.72 -11.47
N HIS A 209 12.34 -22.47 -11.87
CA HIS A 209 11.78 -21.12 -11.86
C HIS A 209 10.87 -20.95 -10.64
N CYS A 210 11.22 -20.01 -9.77
CA CYS A 210 10.39 -19.69 -8.61
C CYS A 210 9.00 -19.20 -9.08
N PRO A 211 7.91 -19.88 -8.70
CA PRO A 211 6.57 -19.44 -9.04
C PRO A 211 6.31 -18.03 -8.49
N PRO A 212 5.64 -17.13 -9.23
CA PRO A 212 5.29 -15.79 -8.71
C PRO A 212 4.52 -15.80 -7.39
N ALA A 213 3.75 -16.87 -7.12
CA ALA A 213 3.04 -17.06 -5.86
C ALA A 213 3.96 -17.25 -4.64
N GLU A 214 5.18 -17.73 -4.84
CA GLU A 214 6.20 -17.88 -3.80
C GLU A 214 6.91 -16.56 -3.49
N MET A 215 6.75 -15.52 -4.32
CA MET A 215 7.36 -14.19 -4.15
C MET A 215 6.29 -13.16 -3.75
N PRO A 216 6.14 -12.82 -2.46
CA PRO A 216 5.03 -11.98 -1.97
C PRO A 216 4.99 -10.56 -2.55
N ARG A 217 6.13 -10.05 -3.01
CA ARG A 217 6.24 -8.71 -3.62
C ARG A 217 6.36 -8.76 -5.15
N ALA A 218 6.40 -9.96 -5.74
CA ALA A 218 6.44 -10.08 -7.19
C ALA A 218 5.16 -9.53 -7.81
N GLN A 219 5.36 -8.94 -8.99
CA GLN A 219 4.30 -8.53 -9.86
C GLN A 219 3.40 -9.72 -10.19
N GLN A 220 2.11 -9.53 -9.91
CA GLN A 220 1.06 -10.44 -10.31
C GLN A 220 0.57 -10.14 -11.74
N ILE A 221 0.32 -11.20 -12.48
CA ILE A 221 -0.36 -11.21 -13.78
C ILE A 221 -1.45 -12.27 -13.69
N SER A 222 -2.60 -12.04 -14.33
CA SER A 222 -3.66 -13.06 -14.34
C SER A 222 -3.18 -14.30 -15.10
N GLU A 223 -3.64 -15.50 -14.67
CA GLU A 223 -3.34 -16.75 -15.39
C GLU A 223 -3.84 -16.69 -16.84
N GLU A 224 -4.96 -16.02 -17.08
CA GLU A 224 -5.53 -15.79 -18.40
C GLU A 224 -4.62 -14.93 -19.30
N ASP A 225 -4.13 -13.79 -18.79
CA ASP A 225 -3.23 -12.91 -19.54
C ASP A 225 -1.88 -13.59 -19.81
N LEU A 226 -1.36 -14.35 -18.84
CA LEU A 226 -0.13 -15.12 -19.00
C LEU A 226 -0.29 -16.21 -20.06
N ALA A 227 -1.39 -16.97 -20.01
CA ALA A 227 -1.70 -17.99 -21.02
C ALA A 227 -1.91 -17.38 -22.43
N ALA A 228 -2.51 -16.19 -22.51
CA ALA A 228 -2.67 -15.46 -23.76
C ALA A 228 -1.32 -15.00 -24.34
N LEU A 229 -0.42 -14.47 -23.51
CA LEU A 229 0.94 -14.12 -23.91
C LEU A 229 1.72 -15.35 -24.40
N ASP A 230 1.63 -16.47 -23.67
CA ASP A 230 2.30 -17.72 -24.05
C ASP A 230 1.75 -18.31 -25.35
N THR A 231 0.44 -18.25 -25.57
CA THR A 231 -0.19 -18.69 -26.83
C THR A 231 0.31 -17.88 -28.02
N LEU A 232 0.37 -16.54 -27.88
CA LEU A 232 0.86 -15.66 -28.95
C LEU A 232 2.36 -15.84 -29.20
N ARG A 233 3.15 -16.04 -28.14
CA ARG A 233 4.58 -16.36 -28.23
C ARG A 233 4.80 -17.66 -28.99
N ALA A 234 4.11 -18.73 -28.61
CA ALA A 234 4.22 -20.04 -29.27
C ALA A 234 3.80 -19.97 -30.75
N ALA A 235 2.74 -19.24 -31.07
CA ALA A 235 2.31 -19.01 -32.46
C ALA A 235 3.36 -18.28 -33.30
N TYR A 236 4.03 -17.27 -32.72
CA TYR A 236 5.12 -16.56 -33.39
C TYR A 236 6.34 -17.48 -33.61
N VAL A 237 6.73 -18.28 -32.61
CA VAL A 237 7.86 -19.22 -32.73
C VAL A 237 7.58 -20.31 -33.78
N ALA A 238 6.36 -20.83 -33.85
CA ALA A 238 6.02 -21.91 -34.76
C ALA A 238 5.96 -21.47 -36.23
N ASN A 239 5.39 -20.31 -36.52
CA ASN A 239 5.02 -19.92 -37.90
C ASN A 239 5.73 -18.66 -38.40
N GLY A 240 6.44 -17.92 -37.53
CA GLY A 240 7.02 -16.62 -37.88
C GLY A 240 5.97 -15.55 -38.26
N GLU A 241 4.71 -15.75 -37.87
CA GLU A 241 3.59 -14.91 -38.29
C GLU A 241 3.72 -13.48 -37.73
N PRO A 242 3.84 -12.44 -38.59
CA PRO A 242 3.93 -11.05 -38.15
C PRO A 242 2.72 -10.60 -37.31
N THR A 243 1.55 -11.17 -37.60
CA THR A 243 0.29 -10.95 -36.89
C THR A 243 0.33 -11.44 -35.44
N ALA A 244 0.97 -12.58 -35.17
CA ALA A 244 1.14 -13.09 -33.81
C ALA A 244 2.06 -12.18 -32.99
N ARG A 245 3.18 -11.75 -33.58
CA ARG A 245 4.09 -10.77 -32.95
C ARG A 245 3.41 -9.44 -32.67
N GLN A 246 2.66 -8.88 -33.62
CA GLN A 246 1.95 -7.62 -33.42
C GLN A 246 0.92 -7.72 -32.28
N ARG A 247 0.18 -8.83 -32.20
CA ARG A 247 -0.79 -9.07 -31.11
C ARG A 247 -0.08 -9.25 -29.78
N PHE A 248 1.04 -9.96 -29.74
CA PHE A 248 1.86 -10.12 -28.54
C PHE A 248 2.35 -8.76 -28.03
N GLU A 249 2.96 -7.95 -28.90
CA GLU A 249 3.46 -6.63 -28.55
C GLU A 249 2.35 -5.70 -28.06
N ALA A 250 1.18 -5.72 -28.71
CA ALA A 250 0.02 -4.94 -28.31
C ALA A 250 -0.52 -5.36 -26.93
N LEU A 251 -0.62 -6.66 -26.67
CA LEU A 251 -1.04 -7.21 -25.38
C LEU A 251 -0.03 -6.84 -24.28
N GLY A 252 1.26 -7.06 -24.52
CA GLY A 252 2.33 -6.69 -23.58
C GLY A 252 2.33 -5.20 -23.25
N VAL A 253 2.21 -4.32 -24.25
CA VAL A 253 2.11 -2.86 -24.02
C VAL A 253 0.87 -2.48 -23.23
N ARG A 254 -0.28 -3.10 -23.52
CA ARG A 254 -1.52 -2.87 -22.76
C ARG A 254 -1.33 -3.24 -21.29
N LEU A 255 -0.88 -4.46 -21.03
CA LEU A 255 -0.66 -4.98 -19.68
C LEU A 255 0.38 -4.15 -18.92
N LEU A 256 1.50 -3.75 -19.57
CA LEU A 256 2.53 -2.92 -18.94
C LEU A 256 1.99 -1.53 -18.60
N ARG A 257 1.11 -0.99 -19.43
CA ARG A 257 0.42 0.28 -19.16
C ARG A 257 -0.57 0.13 -18.01
N GLU A 258 -1.30 -0.98 -17.93
CA GLU A 258 -2.21 -1.30 -16.82
C GLU A 258 -1.43 -1.50 -15.51
N GLN A 259 -0.29 -2.18 -15.56
CA GLN A 259 0.59 -2.35 -14.42
C GLN A 259 1.22 -1.04 -13.94
N ARG A 260 1.71 -0.18 -14.86
CA ARG A 260 2.20 1.17 -14.50
C ARG A 260 1.09 2.10 -14.01
N LYS A 261 -0.17 1.69 -14.15
CA LYS A 261 -1.34 2.35 -13.56
C LYS A 261 -1.77 1.73 -12.24
N ALA A 262 -1.42 0.46 -11.98
CA ALA A 262 -1.62 -0.19 -10.69
C ALA A 262 -0.62 0.34 -9.65
N PRO A 263 -1.06 0.86 -8.49
CA PRO A 263 -0.15 1.31 -7.44
C PRO A 263 0.57 0.15 -6.77
N ALA A 264 1.69 0.48 -6.13
CA ALA A 264 2.23 -0.34 -5.05
C ALA A 264 1.14 -0.62 -3.99
N ARG A 265 0.99 -1.89 -3.58
CA ARG A 265 0.05 -2.31 -2.54
C ARG A 265 0.28 -1.48 -1.26
N PRO A 266 -0.75 -0.94 -0.61
CA PRO A 266 -0.58 -0.29 0.69
C PRO A 266 -0.03 -1.32 1.71
N PRO A 267 0.92 -0.97 2.58
CA PRO A 267 1.58 -1.90 3.50
C PRO A 267 0.61 -2.68 4.40
N SER A 268 -0.53 -2.07 4.71
CA SER A 268 -1.55 -2.63 5.59
C SER A 268 -2.39 -3.77 4.95
N ALA A 269 -2.37 -3.91 3.62
CA ALA A 269 -2.95 -5.07 2.92
C ALA A 269 -2.11 -6.34 3.12
N VAL A 270 -0.78 -6.19 3.23
CA VAL A 270 0.18 -7.27 3.47
C VAL A 270 0.11 -7.78 4.92
N ALA A 271 -0.19 -6.89 5.87
CA ALA A 271 -0.42 -7.26 7.28
C ALA A 271 -1.77 -7.98 7.49
N ALA A 272 -2.83 -7.55 6.79
CA ALA A 272 -4.18 -8.13 6.94
C ALA A 272 -4.33 -9.53 6.32
N GLU A 273 -3.57 -9.85 5.26
CA GLU A 273 -3.56 -11.19 4.64
C GLU A 273 -2.98 -12.27 5.56
N ARG A 274 -2.04 -11.90 6.46
CA ARG A 274 -1.47 -12.81 7.47
C ARG A 274 -2.47 -13.22 8.55
N VAL A 275 -3.43 -12.37 8.91
CA VAL A 275 -4.46 -12.65 9.91
C VAL A 275 -5.64 -13.42 9.31
N ARG A 276 -5.96 -13.18 8.03
CA ARG A 276 -7.07 -13.87 7.33
C ARG A 276 -6.80 -15.36 7.09
N ALA A 277 -5.53 -15.75 6.98
CA ALA A 277 -5.11 -17.15 6.88
C ALA A 277 -5.30 -17.97 8.18
N THR A 278 -5.61 -17.30 9.31
CA THR A 278 -5.78 -17.93 10.63
C THR A 278 -7.21 -17.86 11.20
N LEU A 279 -8.16 -17.24 10.48
CA LEU A 279 -9.54 -17.14 10.92
C LEU A 279 -10.42 -18.20 10.24
N PRO A 280 -11.28 -18.91 10.98
CA PRO A 280 -12.26 -19.81 10.37
C PRO A 280 -13.28 -19.00 9.53
N PRO A 281 -13.86 -19.61 8.48
CA PRO A 281 -14.81 -18.94 7.61
C PRO A 281 -16.06 -18.49 8.39
N PRO A 282 -16.74 -17.43 7.92
CA PRO A 282 -17.94 -16.93 8.58
C PRO A 282 -19.02 -18.02 8.62
N VAL A 283 -19.55 -18.26 9.82
CA VAL A 283 -20.75 -19.08 10.03
C VAL A 283 -21.92 -18.31 9.42
N ALA A 284 -22.56 -18.90 8.42
CA ALA A 284 -23.81 -18.38 7.88
C ALA A 284 -24.87 -18.42 9.00
N VAL A 285 -25.27 -17.25 9.49
CA VAL A 285 -26.42 -17.13 10.39
C VAL A 285 -27.67 -17.22 9.51
N ALA A 286 -28.40 -18.32 9.64
CA ALA A 286 -29.71 -18.47 9.01
C ALA A 286 -30.69 -17.42 9.56
N PRO A 287 -31.60 -16.89 8.74
CA PRO A 287 -32.63 -15.97 9.22
C PRO A 287 -33.67 -16.75 10.03
N ASP A 288 -33.79 -16.46 11.32
CA ASP A 288 -34.92 -16.95 12.11
C ASP A 288 -36.22 -16.22 11.70
N PRO A 289 -37.36 -16.94 11.69
CA PRO A 289 -38.60 -16.43 11.15
C PRO A 289 -39.33 -15.49 12.12
N VAL A 290 -40.04 -14.55 11.50
CA VAL A 290 -40.99 -13.57 12.02
C VAL A 290 -41.93 -14.13 13.10
N SER A 291 -42.16 -13.35 14.16
CA SER A 291 -43.45 -13.34 14.89
C SER A 291 -43.74 -11.95 15.46
N ALA A 292 -44.90 -11.42 15.07
CA ALA A 292 -45.44 -10.12 15.43
C ALA A 292 -46.34 -10.21 16.68
N PRO A 293 -47.02 -9.13 17.13
CA PRO A 293 -47.01 -8.68 18.52
C PRO A 293 -48.21 -9.20 19.35
N SER A 294 -48.10 -9.15 20.67
CA SER A 294 -49.25 -9.30 21.57
C SER A 294 -49.15 -8.33 22.74
N ALA A 295 -50.24 -7.61 22.95
CA ALA A 295 -50.44 -6.59 23.97
C ALA A 295 -51.02 -7.18 25.28
N LEU A 296 -50.99 -6.34 26.31
CA LEU A 296 -51.82 -6.32 27.52
C LEU A 296 -51.50 -7.32 28.66
N GLY A 297 -51.25 -6.74 29.84
CA GLY A 297 -51.25 -7.42 31.13
C GLY A 297 -50.77 -6.51 32.26
N ALA A 298 -51.69 -5.76 32.87
CA ALA A 298 -51.46 -4.89 34.01
C ALA A 298 -51.39 -5.67 35.34
N LEU A 299 -51.01 -4.92 36.41
CA LEU A 299 -51.03 -5.25 37.86
C LEU A 299 -49.79 -6.03 38.33
N GLY A 300 -49.06 -5.66 39.37
CA GLY A 300 -49.18 -4.62 40.40
C GLY A 300 -48.17 -4.98 41.50
N GLY A 301 -47.71 -4.01 42.29
CA GLY A 301 -46.90 -4.32 43.48
C GLY A 301 -45.90 -3.24 43.85
N LEU A 302 -46.36 -2.30 44.66
CA LEU A 302 -45.53 -1.37 45.44
C LEU A 302 -44.61 -2.15 46.39
N ASN A 303 -43.35 -1.70 46.52
CA ASN A 303 -42.75 -1.57 47.84
C ASN A 303 -41.66 -0.49 47.88
N LEU A 304 -41.85 0.44 48.80
CA LEU A 304 -40.93 1.50 49.21
C LEU A 304 -39.85 0.91 50.12
N SER A 305 -38.59 1.32 49.96
CA SER A 305 -37.83 2.07 50.98
C SER A 305 -36.31 1.89 50.88
N ALA A 306 -35.64 2.96 51.29
CA ALA A 306 -34.27 3.06 51.79
C ALA A 306 -33.11 3.11 50.76
N THR A 307 -32.73 4.34 50.41
CA THR A 307 -31.32 4.73 50.24
C THR A 307 -30.49 4.36 51.49
N PRO A 308 -29.22 4.01 51.27
CA PRO A 308 -28.16 4.82 51.86
C PRO A 308 -27.19 5.32 50.79
N ALA A 309 -26.88 6.61 50.89
CA ALA A 309 -25.73 7.20 50.23
C ALA A 309 -24.42 6.62 50.80
N ALA A 310 -23.38 6.70 49.97
CA ALA A 310 -21.95 6.48 50.26
C ALA A 310 -21.40 5.04 50.16
N SER A 311 -21.06 4.62 48.93
CA SER A 311 -19.68 4.31 48.52
C SER A 311 -19.57 4.08 47.00
N ALA A 312 -19.85 5.10 46.19
CA ALA A 312 -19.56 5.06 44.75
C ALA A 312 -18.10 5.48 44.53
N ALA A 313 -17.18 4.55 44.74
CA ALA A 313 -15.80 4.67 44.29
C ALA A 313 -15.50 3.49 43.35
N GLN A 314 -15.30 3.82 42.08
CA GLN A 314 -14.62 3.03 41.04
C GLN A 314 -15.31 1.76 40.51
N ALA A 315 -16.51 1.91 39.94
CA ALA A 315 -16.86 1.12 38.75
C ALA A 315 -16.52 2.00 37.53
N GLY A 316 -15.56 1.59 36.70
CA GLY A 316 -15.20 2.33 35.47
C GLY A 316 -16.39 2.44 34.50
N SER A 317 -16.33 3.39 33.57
CA SER A 317 -17.34 3.53 32.50
C SER A 317 -17.50 2.22 31.70
N ALA A 318 -18.66 2.01 31.08
CA ALA A 318 -18.88 0.80 30.27
C ALA A 318 -17.86 0.74 29.12
N ALA A 319 -17.53 1.90 28.54
CA ALA A 319 -16.45 2.07 27.57
C ALA A 319 -15.09 1.61 28.11
N ALA A 320 -14.71 2.04 29.33
CA ALA A 320 -13.45 1.64 29.95
C ALA A 320 -13.38 0.14 30.18
N VAL A 321 -14.50 -0.48 30.59
CA VAL A 321 -14.57 -1.94 30.79
C VAL A 321 -14.46 -2.70 29.46
N GLU A 322 -15.12 -2.24 28.39
CA GLU A 322 -14.96 -2.82 27.05
C GLU A 322 -13.55 -2.65 26.51
N ALA A 323 -12.93 -1.49 26.73
CA ALA A 323 -11.55 -1.23 26.32
C ALA A 323 -10.55 -2.12 27.06
N GLN A 324 -10.76 -2.37 28.36
CA GLN A 324 -9.96 -3.34 29.13
C GLN A 324 -10.06 -4.77 28.56
N ARG A 325 -11.20 -5.14 27.97
CA ARG A 325 -11.38 -6.42 27.26
C ARG A 325 -10.87 -6.41 25.83
N GLY A 326 -10.41 -5.25 25.32
CA GLY A 326 -10.03 -5.06 23.93
C GLY A 326 -11.20 -5.10 22.94
N GLU A 327 -12.44 -4.95 23.43
CA GLU A 327 -13.66 -4.96 22.59
C GLU A 327 -13.97 -3.59 22.00
N LEU A 328 -13.53 -2.52 22.66
CA LEU A 328 -13.56 -1.14 22.17
C LEU A 328 -12.14 -0.59 22.09
N VAL A 329 -11.72 -0.14 20.90
CA VAL A 329 -10.48 0.63 20.75
C VAL A 329 -10.84 2.04 20.36
N PHE A 330 -10.40 3.02 21.15
CA PHE A 330 -10.72 4.42 20.93
C PHE A 330 -9.45 5.23 20.64
N GLY A 331 -9.29 5.76 19.42
CA GLY A 331 -8.14 6.57 19.05
C GLY A 331 -8.44 8.07 19.02
N CYS A 332 -7.47 8.89 19.43
CA CYS A 332 -7.53 10.35 19.35
C CYS A 332 -6.38 10.89 18.50
N MET A 333 -6.69 11.48 17.34
CA MET A 333 -5.65 12.00 16.45
C MET A 333 -5.20 13.40 16.88
N THR A 334 -3.89 13.60 17.04
CA THR A 334 -3.34 14.90 17.45
C THR A 334 -2.01 15.23 16.77
N HIS A 335 -1.86 16.51 16.37
CA HIS A 335 -0.61 17.09 15.87
C HIS A 335 -0.13 18.24 16.77
N VAL A 336 -0.77 18.41 17.93
CA VAL A 336 -0.46 19.38 18.99
C VAL A 336 -0.58 18.71 20.37
N PRO A 337 -0.11 19.35 21.46
CA PRO A 337 -0.44 18.90 22.80
C PRO A 337 -1.96 18.84 23.02
N LEU A 338 -2.42 17.82 23.76
CA LEU A 338 -3.84 17.69 24.08
C LEU A 338 -4.28 18.86 24.98
N PRO A 339 -5.40 19.54 24.64
CA PRO A 339 -5.86 20.70 25.41
C PRO A 339 -6.46 20.34 26.77
N VAL A 340 -6.87 19.08 26.93
CA VAL A 340 -7.45 18.52 28.16
C VAL A 340 -6.95 17.10 28.37
N LYS A 341 -7.09 16.57 29.58
CA LYS A 341 -6.82 15.16 29.86
C LYS A 341 -7.91 14.30 29.21
N PHE A 342 -7.49 13.41 28.30
CA PHE A 342 -8.38 12.38 27.75
C PHE A 342 -8.49 11.18 28.71
N PRO A 343 -9.59 10.41 28.65
CA PRO A 343 -9.76 9.20 29.45
C PRO A 343 -8.64 8.20 29.16
N ASP A 344 -8.21 7.44 30.17
CA ASP A 344 -7.05 6.54 30.07
C ASP A 344 -7.23 5.43 29.01
N HIS A 345 -8.47 5.11 28.62
CA HIS A 345 -8.79 4.14 27.57
C HIS A 345 -8.79 4.72 26.15
N VAL A 346 -8.65 6.04 26.00
CA VAL A 346 -8.52 6.70 24.69
C VAL A 346 -7.05 6.85 24.36
N LEU A 347 -6.64 6.30 23.23
CA LEU A 347 -5.26 6.20 22.75
C LEU A 347 -4.90 7.43 21.91
N PRO A 348 -4.10 8.39 22.40
CA PRO A 348 -3.68 9.53 21.60
C PRO A 348 -2.62 9.10 20.60
N ILE A 349 -2.87 9.35 19.31
CA ILE A 349 -1.93 9.08 18.23
C ILE A 349 -1.33 10.41 17.77
N TYR A 350 -0.02 10.55 17.95
CA TYR A 350 0.72 11.76 17.70
C TYR A 350 1.24 11.81 16.26
N LEU A 351 1.02 12.95 15.61
CA LEU A 351 1.35 13.22 14.21
C LEU A 351 2.27 14.45 14.13
N GLY A 352 3.00 14.57 13.01
CA GLY A 352 3.87 15.71 12.73
C GLY A 352 4.89 15.98 13.85
N GLU A 353 5.08 17.25 14.18
CA GLU A 353 6.05 17.71 15.19
C GLU A 353 5.68 17.36 16.64
N SER A 354 4.45 16.90 16.90
CA SER A 354 4.02 16.53 18.27
C SER A 354 4.38 15.11 18.68
N GLN A 355 5.00 14.35 17.78
CA GLN A 355 5.50 13.00 18.06
C GLN A 355 6.70 13.05 19.03
N HIS A 356 6.71 12.17 20.04
CA HIS A 356 7.75 12.14 21.08
C HIS A 356 7.98 10.72 21.64
N GLU A 357 9.10 10.51 22.32
CA GLU A 357 9.47 9.22 22.90
C GLU A 357 8.43 8.74 23.92
N GLY A 358 8.09 7.44 23.87
CA GLY A 358 7.12 6.81 24.76
C GLY A 358 5.65 7.03 24.38
N ALA A 359 5.36 7.78 23.32
CA ALA A 359 4.01 7.98 22.80
C ALA A 359 3.67 7.03 21.65
N LEU A 360 2.37 6.89 21.35
CA LEU A 360 1.92 6.24 20.11
C LEU A 360 2.09 7.21 18.94
N ASN A 361 3.18 7.07 18.19
CA ASN A 361 3.51 7.99 17.11
C ASN A 361 3.19 7.41 15.72
N LEU A 362 2.89 8.29 14.77
CA LEU A 362 2.82 7.95 13.34
C LEU A 362 4.10 7.24 12.85
N ARG A 363 5.27 7.74 13.25
CA ARG A 363 6.57 7.18 12.84
C ARG A 363 6.79 5.73 13.28
N ASP A 364 6.08 5.28 14.31
CA ASP A 364 6.22 3.93 14.86
C ASP A 364 5.14 2.98 14.31
N LEU A 365 3.94 3.52 14.03
CA LEU A 365 2.77 2.75 13.61
C LEU A 365 2.60 2.68 12.08
N ALA A 366 3.09 3.69 11.37
CA ALA A 366 2.95 3.88 9.92
C ALA A 366 4.09 4.79 9.38
N PRO A 367 5.36 4.38 9.51
CA PRO A 367 6.53 5.19 9.14
C PRO A 367 6.52 5.68 7.69
N GLU A 368 5.99 4.88 6.77
CA GLU A 368 5.86 5.21 5.35
C GLU A 368 5.02 6.46 5.07
N TRP A 369 4.12 6.79 6.01
CA TRP A 369 3.19 7.90 5.88
C TRP A 369 3.76 9.22 6.45
N VAL A 370 4.88 9.17 7.19
CA VAL A 370 5.50 10.35 7.81
C VAL A 370 5.79 11.48 6.81
N PRO A 371 6.37 11.23 5.62
CA PRO A 371 6.64 12.29 4.65
C PRO A 371 5.36 12.97 4.11
N TYR A 372 4.21 12.30 4.20
CA TYR A 372 2.95 12.73 3.61
C TYR A 372 2.02 13.43 4.61
N HIS A 373 2.41 13.57 5.88
CA HIS A 373 1.61 14.29 6.88
C HIS A 373 1.16 15.69 6.44
N PRO A 374 1.99 16.52 5.77
CA PRO A 374 1.54 17.84 5.30
C PRO A 374 0.38 17.83 4.30
N ILE A 375 0.20 16.73 3.54
CA ILE A 375 -0.78 16.67 2.44
C ILE A 375 -1.97 15.72 2.71
N VAL A 376 -1.83 14.79 3.66
CA VAL A 376 -2.89 13.85 4.08
C VAL A 376 -3.46 14.21 5.46
N GLY A 377 -2.71 14.95 6.28
CA GLY A 377 -3.17 15.50 7.56
C GLY A 377 -3.59 14.43 8.57
N GLY A 378 -4.69 14.70 9.29
CA GLY A 378 -5.18 13.88 10.40
C GLY A 378 -5.57 12.45 10.02
N MET A 379 -5.92 12.21 8.75
CA MET A 379 -6.30 10.88 8.25
C MET A 379 -5.20 9.84 8.48
N LEU A 380 -3.92 10.26 8.49
CA LEU A 380 -2.80 9.35 8.79
C LEU A 380 -2.87 8.73 10.18
N GLY A 381 -3.46 9.44 11.15
CA GLY A 381 -3.73 8.89 12.47
C GLY A 381 -4.69 7.70 12.42
N ASN A 382 -5.66 7.70 11.50
CA ASN A 382 -6.56 6.57 11.29
C ASN A 382 -5.87 5.37 10.64
N PHE A 383 -4.92 5.60 9.73
CA PHE A 383 -4.11 4.52 9.16
C PHE A 383 -3.21 3.89 10.23
N ALA A 384 -2.56 4.72 11.05
CA ALA A 384 -1.78 4.27 12.22
C ALA A 384 -2.65 3.51 13.23
N LEU A 385 -3.84 4.02 13.55
CA LEU A 385 -4.79 3.34 14.45
C LEU A 385 -5.20 1.98 13.89
N ARG A 386 -5.49 1.89 12.59
CA ARG A 386 -5.82 0.63 11.93
C ARG A 386 -4.69 -0.39 12.07
N ASN A 387 -3.44 0.01 11.85
CA ASN A 387 -2.28 -0.87 12.02
C ASN A 387 -2.14 -1.35 13.47
N LEU A 388 -2.34 -0.46 14.44
CA LEU A 388 -2.34 -0.82 15.86
C LEU A 388 -3.43 -1.85 16.20
N ILE A 389 -4.67 -1.60 15.77
CA ILE A 389 -5.81 -2.49 15.99
C ILE A 389 -5.53 -3.89 15.43
N LEU A 390 -5.09 -3.96 14.18
CA LEU A 390 -4.79 -5.24 13.52
C LEU A 390 -3.66 -6.01 14.21
N ARG A 391 -2.71 -5.30 14.85
CA ARG A 391 -1.57 -5.89 15.55
C ARG A 391 -1.93 -6.37 16.95
N GLU A 392 -2.71 -5.60 17.70
CA GLU A 392 -2.80 -5.74 19.16
C GLU A 392 -4.21 -6.05 19.68
N TYR A 393 -5.26 -5.87 18.87
CA TYR A 393 -6.65 -5.95 19.33
C TYR A 393 -7.49 -6.95 18.51
N PRO A 394 -7.21 -8.27 18.62
CA PRO A 394 -7.91 -9.30 17.83
C PRO A 394 -9.39 -9.45 18.20
N ASN A 395 -9.80 -8.99 19.39
CA ASN A 395 -11.17 -9.09 19.89
C ASN A 395 -12.00 -7.81 19.67
N VAL A 396 -11.47 -6.85 18.90
CA VAL A 396 -12.14 -5.57 18.69
C VAL A 396 -13.52 -5.75 18.06
N ARG A 397 -14.53 -5.11 18.66
CA ARG A 397 -15.92 -5.13 18.18
C ARG A 397 -16.33 -3.75 17.70
N ARG A 398 -15.85 -2.71 18.36
CA ARG A 398 -16.11 -1.31 18.01
C ARG A 398 -14.82 -0.49 17.98
N VAL A 399 -14.78 0.48 17.08
CA VAL A 399 -13.70 1.45 16.98
C VAL A 399 -14.27 2.84 17.19
N GLY A 400 -13.75 3.53 18.21
CA GLY A 400 -14.03 4.94 18.47
C GLY A 400 -12.91 5.81 17.89
N VAL A 401 -13.29 6.93 17.29
CA VAL A 401 -12.35 7.89 16.71
C VAL A 401 -12.75 9.30 17.08
N CYS A 402 -11.79 10.06 17.59
CA CYS A 402 -11.90 11.49 17.80
C CYS A 402 -10.61 12.21 17.39
N MET A 403 -10.65 13.54 17.42
CA MET A 403 -9.47 14.38 17.28
C MET A 403 -9.26 15.15 18.58
N TYR A 404 -8.05 15.69 18.77
CA TYR A 404 -7.64 16.45 19.96
C TYR A 404 -8.61 17.54 20.44
N ARG A 405 -9.44 18.10 19.55
CA ARG A 405 -10.52 19.06 19.88
C ARG A 405 -11.90 18.67 19.38
N LYS A 406 -12.08 17.53 18.71
CA LYS A 406 -13.36 17.17 18.08
C LYS A 406 -13.79 15.78 18.45
N PHE A 407 -15.03 15.62 18.87
CA PHE A 407 -15.59 14.31 19.20
C PHE A 407 -17.10 14.29 19.00
N VAL A 408 -17.67 13.09 18.84
CA VAL A 408 -19.12 12.90 18.78
C VAL A 408 -19.61 12.36 20.12
N SER A 409 -20.59 13.03 20.72
CA SER A 409 -21.30 12.55 21.91
C SER A 409 -22.66 11.97 21.50
N ARG A 410 -23.21 11.06 22.30
CA ARG A 410 -24.57 10.53 22.08
C ARG A 410 -25.65 11.59 22.16
N GLU A 411 -25.48 12.52 23.09
CA GLU A 411 -26.45 13.56 23.42
C GLU A 411 -25.80 14.94 23.24
N ARG A 412 -26.65 15.95 23.07
CA ARG A 412 -26.20 17.34 22.94
C ARG A 412 -25.72 17.83 24.30
N ILE A 413 -24.49 18.36 24.37
CA ILE A 413 -23.85 18.76 25.64
C ILE A 413 -24.15 20.24 25.95
N SER A 414 -23.53 21.17 25.23
CA SER A 414 -23.69 22.60 25.53
C SER A 414 -24.90 23.23 24.84
N GLY A 415 -25.26 22.74 23.66
CA GLY A 415 -26.27 23.38 22.82
C GLY A 415 -25.82 24.71 22.19
N VAL A 416 -24.57 25.12 22.38
CA VAL A 416 -24.01 26.39 21.90
C VAL A 416 -23.26 26.15 20.59
N PRO A 417 -23.77 26.56 19.43
CA PRO A 417 -23.08 26.35 18.16
C PRO A 417 -21.77 27.14 18.09
N ALA A 418 -20.77 26.57 17.41
CA ALA A 418 -19.55 27.30 17.04
C ALA A 418 -19.86 28.36 15.98
N GLU A 419 -19.26 29.54 16.10
CA GLU A 419 -19.60 30.72 15.26
C GLU A 419 -19.40 30.46 13.77
N ASP A 420 -18.32 29.78 13.39
CA ASP A 420 -17.95 29.55 11.99
C ASP A 420 -18.31 28.13 11.50
N ASN A 421 -18.95 27.31 12.35
CA ASN A 421 -19.40 25.97 11.97
C ASN A 421 -20.58 25.52 12.84
N TRP A 422 -21.78 25.91 12.40
CA TRP A 422 -23.05 25.67 13.09
C TRP A 422 -23.37 24.20 13.39
N MET A 423 -22.68 23.25 12.76
CA MET A 423 -22.87 21.81 13.00
C MET A 423 -22.17 21.32 14.27
N MET A 424 -21.21 22.10 14.80
CA MET A 424 -20.50 21.78 16.03
C MET A 424 -21.03 22.59 17.19
N ASP A 425 -21.19 21.94 18.34
CA ASP A 425 -21.40 22.63 19.61
C ASP A 425 -20.07 22.83 20.33
N VAL A 426 -19.86 23.99 20.95
CA VAL A 426 -18.65 24.26 21.73
C VAL A 426 -18.77 23.66 23.12
N VAL A 427 -17.73 22.97 23.57
CA VAL A 427 -17.63 22.41 24.92
C VAL A 427 -16.47 23.12 25.61
N SER A 428 -16.83 23.95 26.60
CA SER A 428 -15.93 24.84 27.32
C SER A 428 -15.68 24.35 28.74
N ASP A 429 -14.91 25.13 29.50
CA ASP A 429 -14.66 24.89 30.93
C ASP A 429 -15.97 24.79 31.75
N LYS A 430 -17.06 25.43 31.29
CA LYS A 430 -18.38 25.36 31.95
C LYS A 430 -18.98 23.96 31.89
N GLU A 431 -18.84 23.29 30.76
CA GLU A 431 -19.32 21.93 30.57
C GLU A 431 -18.40 20.93 31.27
N PHE A 432 -17.08 21.13 31.22
CA PHE A 432 -16.12 20.31 31.97
C PHE A 432 -16.29 20.40 33.50
N ALA A 433 -16.84 21.51 34.02
CA ALA A 433 -17.20 21.62 35.42
C ALA A 433 -18.42 20.75 35.82
N GLN A 434 -19.21 20.30 34.85
CA GLN A 434 -20.44 19.54 35.09
C GLN A 434 -20.30 18.06 34.74
N GLN A 435 -19.51 17.75 33.70
CA GLN A 435 -19.35 16.41 33.18
C GLN A 435 -17.90 16.20 32.74
N SER A 436 -17.36 15.00 32.99
CA SER A 436 -16.02 14.63 32.52
C SER A 436 -16.02 14.26 31.04
N LEU A 437 -14.86 14.38 30.38
CA LEU A 437 -14.70 13.93 28.99
C LEU A 437 -15.01 12.43 28.82
N GLU A 438 -14.74 11.62 29.84
CA GLU A 438 -15.09 10.19 29.86
C GLU A 438 -16.59 9.98 29.73
N GLN A 439 -17.39 10.72 30.50
CA GLN A 439 -18.85 10.65 30.40
C GLN A 439 -19.36 11.21 29.07
N MET A 440 -18.68 12.19 28.47
CA MET A 440 -19.07 12.77 27.17
C MET A 440 -18.79 11.83 25.98
N LEU A 441 -17.74 11.02 26.08
CA LEU A 441 -17.31 10.05 25.05
C LEU A 441 -17.98 8.68 25.16
N GLU A 442 -18.75 8.42 26.23
CA GLU A 442 -19.37 7.11 26.49
C GLU A 442 -20.34 6.69 25.35
N PRO A 443 -20.03 5.62 24.60
CA PRO A 443 -20.86 5.20 23.48
C PRO A 443 -22.08 4.37 23.88
N GLY A 444 -22.19 3.93 25.13
CA GLY A 444 -23.22 2.99 25.55
C GLY A 444 -23.22 1.72 24.67
N SER A 445 -24.40 1.14 24.43
CA SER A 445 -24.55 -0.10 23.66
C SER A 445 -24.80 0.09 22.16
N GLN A 446 -24.76 1.33 21.65
CA GLN A 446 -25.05 1.58 20.23
C GLN A 446 -23.95 1.05 19.32
N GLU A 447 -24.35 0.44 18.21
CA GLU A 447 -23.43 -0.11 17.20
C GLU A 447 -22.67 1.01 16.45
N PHE A 448 -23.39 2.10 16.14
CA PHE A 448 -22.84 3.32 15.57
C PHE A 448 -23.14 4.52 16.47
N ILE A 449 -22.22 5.48 16.50
CA ILE A 449 -22.48 6.86 16.92
C ILE A 449 -21.77 7.77 15.94
N VAL A 450 -22.55 8.51 15.17
CA VAL A 450 -22.04 9.37 14.09
C VAL A 450 -22.62 10.76 14.22
N GLY A 451 -21.92 11.78 13.74
CA GLY A 451 -22.45 13.14 13.75
C GLY A 451 -23.73 13.28 12.92
N ARG A 452 -24.51 14.34 13.14
CA ARG A 452 -25.60 14.70 12.23
C ARG A 452 -25.05 15.00 10.83
N THR A 453 -25.84 14.67 9.81
CA THR A 453 -25.51 14.98 8.42
C THR A 453 -25.77 16.45 8.10
N CYS A 454 -25.01 17.00 7.16
CA CYS A 454 -25.32 18.27 6.50
C CYS A 454 -25.48 18.08 4.99
N GLY A 455 -26.03 19.10 4.33
CA GLY A 455 -26.08 19.19 2.88
C GLY A 455 -25.36 20.43 2.38
N PHE A 456 -25.01 20.44 1.10
CA PHE A 456 -24.32 21.57 0.49
C PHE A 456 -25.29 22.46 -0.28
N ASN A 457 -25.19 23.78 -0.08
CA ASN A 457 -25.91 24.77 -0.86
C ASN A 457 -24.91 25.62 -1.66
N VAL A 458 -25.10 25.65 -2.98
CA VAL A 458 -24.26 26.39 -3.91
C VAL A 458 -25.16 27.25 -4.79
N GLY A 459 -25.08 28.57 -4.61
CA GLY A 459 -25.87 29.53 -5.38
C GLY A 459 -27.37 29.38 -5.17
N GLY A 460 -27.81 29.04 -3.95
CA GLY A 460 -29.22 28.87 -3.60
C GLY A 460 -29.79 27.47 -3.90
N ALA A 461 -29.00 26.57 -4.50
CA ALA A 461 -29.44 25.22 -4.86
C ALA A 461 -28.65 24.14 -4.11
N SER A 462 -29.30 23.00 -3.83
CA SER A 462 -28.63 21.82 -3.29
C SER A 462 -27.57 21.30 -4.27
N ALA A 463 -26.38 21.00 -3.76
CA ALA A 463 -25.22 20.59 -4.54
C ALA A 463 -24.68 19.22 -4.09
N GLY A 464 -24.22 18.42 -5.05
CA GLY A 464 -23.49 17.19 -4.79
C GLY A 464 -22.02 17.45 -4.43
N TYR A 465 -21.31 16.40 -4.03
CA TYR A 465 -19.90 16.44 -3.64
C TYR A 465 -19.03 17.17 -4.65
N LEU A 466 -19.11 16.85 -5.94
CA LEU A 466 -18.23 17.47 -6.94
C LEU A 466 -18.45 18.98 -7.07
N ARG A 467 -19.72 19.41 -7.12
CA ARG A 467 -20.07 20.83 -7.28
C ARG A 467 -19.66 21.64 -6.05
N HIS A 468 -19.87 21.10 -4.84
CA HIS A 468 -19.40 21.74 -3.62
C HIS A 468 -17.88 21.77 -3.54
N TYR A 469 -17.22 20.64 -3.84
CA TYR A 469 -15.76 20.52 -3.80
C TYR A 469 -15.09 21.51 -4.76
N ALA A 470 -15.61 21.67 -5.98
CA ALA A 470 -15.05 22.58 -6.99
C ALA A 470 -15.09 24.07 -6.59
N LEU A 471 -15.90 24.45 -5.60
CA LEU A 471 -15.93 25.82 -5.07
C LEU A 471 -14.96 26.05 -3.91
N ALA A 472 -14.79 25.05 -3.06
CA ALA A 472 -13.95 25.14 -1.88
C ALA A 472 -12.50 24.66 -2.13
N HIS A 473 -12.31 23.85 -3.16
CA HIS A 473 -11.08 23.11 -3.47
C HIS A 473 -10.91 22.92 -4.99
N HIS A 474 -9.83 22.29 -5.41
CA HIS A 474 -9.56 22.01 -6.81
C HIS A 474 -10.28 20.73 -7.28
N ALA A 475 -11.26 20.87 -8.17
CA ALA A 475 -12.06 19.75 -8.68
C ALA A 475 -11.22 18.58 -9.22
N GLU A 476 -10.05 18.86 -9.80
CA GLU A 476 -9.15 17.82 -10.32
C GLU A 476 -8.69 16.81 -9.26
N ASP A 477 -8.59 17.23 -7.98
CA ASP A 477 -8.17 16.32 -6.91
C ASP A 477 -9.26 15.28 -6.64
N LEU A 478 -10.52 15.70 -6.54
CA LEU A 478 -11.64 14.77 -6.33
C LEU A 478 -11.86 13.86 -7.54
N LEU A 479 -11.67 14.37 -8.76
CA LEU A 479 -11.76 13.57 -9.98
C LEU A 479 -10.67 12.48 -10.04
N ARG A 480 -9.42 12.84 -9.72
CA ARG A 480 -8.30 11.87 -9.62
C ARG A 480 -8.56 10.83 -8.53
N TYR A 481 -9.07 11.28 -7.39
CA TYR A 481 -9.33 10.41 -6.25
C TYR A 481 -10.48 9.42 -6.52
N ALA A 482 -11.56 9.87 -7.17
CA ALA A 482 -12.66 9.01 -7.59
C ALA A 482 -12.26 8.01 -8.69
N ALA A 483 -11.42 8.43 -9.64
CA ALA A 483 -10.84 7.53 -10.63
C ALA A 483 -10.02 6.44 -9.96
N ALA A 484 -9.14 6.80 -9.02
CA ALA A 484 -8.38 5.85 -8.22
C ALA A 484 -9.28 4.89 -7.42
N ALA A 485 -10.34 5.40 -6.78
CA ALA A 485 -11.31 4.57 -6.06
C ALA A 485 -12.03 3.56 -6.97
N THR A 486 -12.35 3.97 -8.21
CA THR A 486 -12.95 3.08 -9.22
C THR A 486 -11.96 2.01 -9.68
N GLU A 487 -10.73 2.41 -10.02
CA GLU A 487 -9.67 1.50 -10.48
C GLU A 487 -9.30 0.45 -9.42
N LEU A 488 -9.35 0.84 -8.14
CA LEU A 488 -9.09 -0.06 -7.01
C LEU A 488 -10.32 -0.86 -6.54
N GLY A 489 -11.47 -0.70 -7.19
CA GLY A 489 -12.70 -1.43 -6.84
C GLY A 489 -13.30 -1.06 -5.48
N VAL A 490 -13.04 0.14 -4.97
CA VAL A 490 -13.69 0.64 -3.73
C VAL A 490 -15.19 0.88 -3.97
N PHE A 491 -15.51 1.37 -5.17
CA PHE A 491 -16.86 1.39 -5.73
C PHE A 491 -16.81 1.10 -7.23
N ASP A 492 -17.89 0.57 -7.79
CA ASP A 492 -17.99 0.25 -9.22
C ASP A 492 -18.04 1.52 -10.09
N LYS A 493 -17.63 1.41 -11.35
CA LYS A 493 -17.78 2.51 -12.34
C LYS A 493 -19.21 3.05 -12.43
N SER A 494 -20.24 2.24 -12.19
CA SER A 494 -21.63 2.68 -12.13
C SER A 494 -21.96 3.53 -10.90
N GLU A 495 -21.19 3.39 -9.81
CA GLU A 495 -21.37 4.17 -8.59
C GLU A 495 -20.64 5.53 -8.64
N ALA A 496 -19.74 5.76 -9.59
CA ALA A 496 -18.96 7.00 -9.69
C ALA A 496 -19.85 8.25 -9.83
N GLU A 497 -20.92 8.16 -10.61
CA GLU A 497 -21.89 9.26 -10.74
C GLU A 497 -22.62 9.52 -9.40
N ALA A 498 -23.02 8.46 -8.69
CA ALA A 498 -23.67 8.57 -7.40
C ALA A 498 -22.75 9.22 -6.35
N PHE A 499 -21.45 8.88 -6.35
CA PHE A 499 -20.45 9.52 -5.50
C PHE A 499 -20.36 11.02 -5.73
N PHE A 500 -20.25 11.47 -6.98
CA PHE A 500 -20.15 12.91 -7.28
C PHE A 500 -21.43 13.68 -6.99
N ASN A 501 -22.58 13.02 -7.15
CA ASN A 501 -23.90 13.62 -6.96
C ASN A 501 -24.44 13.49 -5.53
N GLU A 502 -23.72 12.83 -4.61
CA GLU A 502 -24.15 12.69 -3.22
C GLU A 502 -24.31 14.07 -2.55
N LYS A 503 -25.46 14.28 -1.90
CA LYS A 503 -25.88 15.56 -1.30
C LYS A 503 -25.84 15.54 0.22
N ILE A 504 -25.78 14.35 0.81
CA ILE A 504 -25.71 14.12 2.26
C ILE A 504 -24.25 13.94 2.64
N PHE A 505 -23.81 14.61 3.70
CA PHE A 505 -22.43 14.57 4.14
C PHE A 505 -22.31 14.41 5.65
N PHE A 506 -21.51 13.45 6.08
CA PHE A 506 -21.01 13.34 7.45
C PHE A 506 -19.70 14.12 7.55
N MET A 507 -19.70 15.21 8.30
CA MET A 507 -18.47 15.95 8.58
C MET A 507 -17.50 15.07 9.37
N GLY A 508 -16.27 14.95 8.88
CA GLY A 508 -15.27 13.99 9.36
C GLY A 508 -15.44 12.57 8.83
N GLY A 509 -16.46 12.25 8.03
CA GLY A 509 -16.67 10.93 7.44
C GLY A 509 -16.59 9.78 8.47
N VAL A 510 -15.58 8.92 8.32
CA VAL A 510 -15.29 7.80 9.25
C VAL A 510 -14.19 8.12 10.28
N GLU A 511 -13.76 9.38 10.37
CA GLU A 511 -12.72 9.88 11.29
C GLU A 511 -13.28 10.44 12.61
N LEU A 512 -14.60 10.46 12.77
CA LEU A 512 -15.27 10.99 13.97
C LEU A 512 -16.50 10.15 14.30
N GLY A 513 -16.48 9.49 15.46
CA GLY A 513 -17.60 8.69 15.93
C GLY A 513 -17.20 7.34 16.48
N VAL A 514 -18.18 6.45 16.61
CA VAL A 514 -17.99 5.04 17.01
C VAL A 514 -18.64 4.15 15.97
N PHE A 515 -17.94 3.10 15.57
CA PHE A 515 -18.30 2.26 14.43
C PHE A 515 -18.11 0.78 14.77
N PRO A 516 -18.82 -0.14 14.09
CA PRO A 516 -18.44 -1.54 14.05
C PRO A 516 -17.02 -1.69 13.52
N ALA A 517 -16.19 -2.47 14.21
CA ALA A 517 -14.79 -2.62 13.86
C ALA A 517 -14.61 -3.19 12.44
N GLU A 518 -15.43 -4.16 12.05
CA GLU A 518 -15.39 -4.77 10.72
C GLU A 518 -15.60 -3.73 9.60
N PHE A 519 -16.62 -2.88 9.75
CA PHE A 519 -16.89 -1.81 8.80
C PHE A 519 -15.74 -0.80 8.77
N TRP A 520 -15.31 -0.32 9.94
CA TRP A 520 -14.31 0.75 10.02
C TRP A 520 -12.95 0.29 9.48
N LEU A 521 -12.49 -0.91 9.84
CA LEU A 521 -11.23 -1.48 9.35
C LEU A 521 -11.24 -1.70 7.83
N ARG A 522 -12.40 -2.07 7.26
CA ARG A 522 -12.59 -2.18 5.81
C ARG A 522 -12.58 -0.81 5.13
N ALA A 523 -13.36 0.14 5.63
CA ALA A 523 -13.48 1.47 5.05
C ALA A 523 -12.15 2.24 5.09
N ILE A 524 -11.45 2.23 6.23
CA ILE A 524 -10.14 2.86 6.36
C ILE A 524 -9.11 2.18 5.46
N GLY A 525 -9.12 0.85 5.35
CA GLY A 525 -8.23 0.14 4.42
C GLY A 525 -8.46 0.53 2.96
N GLN A 526 -9.72 0.73 2.55
CA GLN A 526 -10.06 1.22 1.21
C GLN A 526 -9.61 2.66 0.99
N ILE A 527 -9.87 3.56 1.95
CA ILE A 527 -9.43 4.96 1.89
C ILE A 527 -7.91 5.06 1.86
N GLU A 528 -7.22 4.24 2.65
CA GLU A 528 -5.75 4.17 2.66
C GLU A 528 -5.21 3.77 1.29
N ALA A 529 -5.78 2.73 0.66
CA ALA A 529 -5.37 2.28 -0.66
C ALA A 529 -5.53 3.37 -1.74
N VAL A 530 -6.66 4.09 -1.73
CA VAL A 530 -6.92 5.20 -2.68
C VAL A 530 -5.99 6.37 -2.41
N THR A 531 -5.79 6.72 -1.14
CA THR A 531 -4.88 7.80 -0.76
C THR A 531 -3.45 7.47 -1.18
N TRP A 532 -3.03 6.24 -0.95
CA TRP A 532 -1.71 5.75 -1.36
C TRP A 532 -1.53 5.80 -2.87
N TYR A 533 -2.54 5.33 -3.63
CA TYR A 533 -2.59 5.49 -5.10
C TYR A 533 -2.32 6.94 -5.49
N CYS A 534 -3.04 7.89 -4.89
CA CYS A 534 -2.98 9.29 -5.28
C CYS A 534 -1.64 9.95 -4.94
N VAL A 535 -1.11 9.74 -3.73
CA VAL A 535 0.17 10.35 -3.32
C VAL A 535 1.36 9.81 -4.10
N GLN A 536 1.32 8.55 -4.53
CA GLN A 536 2.38 7.96 -5.34
C GLN A 536 2.32 8.39 -6.80
N ARG A 537 1.11 8.64 -7.33
CA ARG A 537 0.91 8.92 -8.75
C ARG A 537 0.93 10.40 -9.11
N TYR A 538 0.45 11.25 -8.22
CA TYR A 538 0.22 12.66 -8.52
C TYR A 538 1.10 13.53 -7.65
N GLU A 539 1.97 14.31 -8.29
CA GLU A 539 2.73 15.35 -7.63
C GLU A 539 1.85 16.59 -7.39
N THR A 540 0.85 16.44 -6.52
CA THR A 540 -0.10 17.51 -6.20
C THR A 540 0.59 18.56 -5.35
N ARG A 541 0.95 19.68 -5.97
CA ARG A 541 1.48 20.87 -5.31
C ARG A 541 0.37 21.90 -5.12
N ARG A 542 0.16 22.31 -3.86
CA ARG A 542 -0.85 23.27 -3.43
C ARG A 542 -0.26 24.13 -2.33
N ASP A 543 -0.82 25.32 -2.15
CA ASP A 543 -0.35 26.26 -1.13
C ASP A 543 -1.36 26.44 0.00
N GLY A 544 -0.85 26.77 1.19
CA GLY A 544 -1.65 27.09 2.36
C GLY A 544 -2.64 25.99 2.71
N TYR A 545 -3.91 26.35 2.89
CA TYR A 545 -4.98 25.42 3.28
C TYR A 545 -5.20 24.27 2.29
N GLN A 546 -4.85 24.46 1.00
CA GLN A 546 -5.08 23.47 -0.05
C GLN A 546 -4.01 22.37 -0.10
N THR A 547 -2.92 22.46 0.68
CA THR A 547 -1.90 21.39 0.79
C THR A 547 -2.53 20.05 1.14
N ARG A 548 -3.60 20.06 1.93
CA ARG A 548 -4.33 18.87 2.42
C ARG A 548 -5.34 18.29 1.43
N ALA A 549 -5.11 18.46 0.14
CA ALA A 549 -6.04 18.04 -0.92
C ALA A 549 -6.54 16.58 -0.74
N TRP A 550 -5.64 15.67 -0.37
CA TRP A 550 -6.00 14.26 -0.19
C TRP A 550 -6.78 13.99 1.09
N ALA A 551 -6.56 14.77 2.15
CA ALA A 551 -7.40 14.70 3.35
C ALA A 551 -8.86 15.05 3.02
N PHE A 552 -9.07 16.13 2.26
CA PHE A 552 -10.42 16.55 1.87
C PHE A 552 -11.10 15.49 0.99
N CYS A 553 -10.38 14.90 0.04
CA CYS A 553 -10.92 13.81 -0.78
C CYS A 553 -11.27 12.58 0.06
N ALA A 554 -10.38 12.19 0.97
CA ALA A 554 -10.57 11.05 1.87
C ALA A 554 -11.81 11.22 2.76
N GLU A 555 -12.09 12.44 3.24
CA GLU A 555 -13.29 12.75 4.02
C GLU A 555 -14.58 12.52 3.19
N ARG A 556 -14.59 12.88 1.90
CA ARG A 556 -15.77 12.66 1.01
C ARG A 556 -15.97 11.17 0.76
N LEU A 557 -14.88 10.44 0.49
CA LEU A 557 -14.96 8.99 0.31
C LEU A 557 -15.44 8.30 1.59
N GLY A 558 -14.91 8.68 2.76
CA GLY A 558 -15.34 8.16 4.05
C GLY A 558 -16.82 8.40 4.32
N SER A 559 -17.31 9.63 4.07
CA SER A 559 -18.73 9.95 4.19
C SER A 559 -19.60 9.10 3.25
N PHE A 560 -19.17 8.92 1.99
CA PHE A 560 -19.89 8.10 1.02
C PHE A 560 -19.96 6.62 1.44
N LEU A 561 -18.84 6.05 1.89
CA LEU A 561 -18.78 4.66 2.35
C LEU A 561 -19.68 4.44 3.59
N LEU A 562 -19.69 5.40 4.52
CA LEU A 562 -20.56 5.37 5.69
C LEU A 562 -22.04 5.44 5.31
N LEU A 563 -22.42 6.36 4.43
CA LEU A 563 -23.80 6.45 3.93
C LEU A 563 -24.24 5.16 3.23
N ARG A 564 -23.36 4.58 2.40
CA ARG A 564 -23.62 3.31 1.71
C ARG A 564 -23.89 2.19 2.71
N GLU A 565 -23.08 2.06 3.75
CA GLU A 565 -23.25 1.03 4.78
C GLU A 565 -24.55 1.24 5.58
N LEU A 566 -24.81 2.47 6.04
CA LEU A 566 -25.99 2.79 6.85
C LEU A 566 -27.29 2.58 6.05
N ARG A 567 -27.34 3.02 4.80
CA ARG A 567 -28.48 2.80 3.91
C ARG A 567 -28.70 1.33 3.60
N ALA A 568 -27.62 0.58 3.35
CA ALA A 568 -27.72 -0.85 3.06
C ALA A 568 -28.23 -1.66 4.26
N ARG A 569 -27.79 -1.33 5.49
CA ARG A 569 -28.17 -2.09 6.70
C ARG A 569 -29.50 -1.68 7.30
N TYR A 570 -29.82 -0.39 7.27
CA TYR A 570 -30.96 0.15 8.04
C TYR A 570 -31.95 0.93 7.18
N GLY A 571 -31.55 1.43 6.02
CA GLY A 571 -32.37 2.29 5.17
C GLY A 571 -32.62 3.68 5.76
N GLU A 572 -33.35 4.51 5.01
CA GLU A 572 -33.76 5.86 5.40
C GLU A 572 -35.22 5.86 5.91
N PRO A 573 -35.54 6.54 7.04
CA PRO A 573 -34.65 7.32 7.93
C PRO A 573 -34.08 6.52 9.11
N ALA A 574 -34.19 5.18 9.11
CA ALA A 574 -33.93 4.39 10.31
C ALA A 574 -32.49 4.49 10.84
N TYR A 575 -31.50 4.81 10.00
CA TYR A 575 -30.13 5.04 10.47
C TYR A 575 -29.98 6.30 11.34
N GLU A 576 -30.91 7.25 11.29
CA GLU A 576 -30.83 8.50 12.07
C GLU A 576 -30.83 8.27 13.59
N ARG A 577 -31.25 7.08 14.04
CA ARG A 577 -31.16 6.66 15.45
C ARG A 577 -29.73 6.65 16.00
N PHE A 578 -28.72 6.61 15.12
CA PHE A 578 -27.30 6.61 15.47
C PHE A 578 -26.70 8.02 15.50
N PHE A 579 -27.51 9.07 15.26
CA PHE A 579 -27.04 10.44 15.28
C PHE A 579 -26.71 10.91 16.70
N GLY A 580 -25.46 11.29 16.89
CA GLY A 580 -24.96 12.06 18.01
C GLY A 580 -24.75 13.54 17.66
N GLN A 581 -24.15 14.26 18.61
CA GLN A 581 -23.75 15.65 18.43
C GLN A 581 -22.25 15.73 18.20
N LEU A 582 -21.82 16.46 17.16
CA LEU A 582 -20.41 16.80 17.00
C LEU A 582 -20.06 17.99 17.90
N ASN A 583 -18.96 17.87 18.64
CA ASN A 583 -18.52 18.87 19.61
C ASN A 583 -17.10 19.36 19.30
N LEU A 584 -16.85 20.61 19.69
CA LEU A 584 -15.55 21.29 19.60
C LEU A 584 -15.10 21.72 21.00
N ILE A 585 -13.96 21.23 21.45
CA ILE A 585 -13.36 21.65 22.72
C ILE A 585 -12.76 23.05 22.57
N THR A 586 -13.19 23.98 23.43
CA THR A 586 -12.69 25.37 23.48
C THR A 586 -12.28 25.75 24.91
N ALA A 587 -11.47 26.80 25.04
CA ALA A 587 -11.06 27.36 26.33
C ALA A 587 -11.84 28.66 26.62
N GLY A 588 -12.29 28.84 27.85
CA GLY A 588 -13.07 30.02 28.26
C GLY A 588 -14.35 30.22 27.44
N ASP A 589 -14.66 31.48 27.11
CA ASP A 589 -15.84 31.85 26.30
C ASP A 589 -15.57 31.81 24.78
N ASN A 590 -14.47 31.19 24.32
CA ASN A 590 -14.15 31.13 22.90
C ASN A 590 -15.15 30.24 22.16
N LYS A 591 -15.74 30.78 21.07
CA LYS A 591 -16.71 30.09 20.21
C LYS A 591 -16.20 29.83 18.80
N GLN A 592 -14.98 30.25 18.49
CA GLN A 592 -14.42 30.17 17.14
C GLN A 592 -13.87 28.77 16.84
N TYR A 593 -14.19 28.29 15.64
CA TYR A 593 -13.52 27.15 15.07
C TYR A 593 -12.25 27.63 14.37
N VAL A 594 -11.08 27.36 14.96
CA VAL A 594 -9.80 27.57 14.28
C VAL A 594 -9.43 26.27 13.58
N PRO A 595 -9.42 26.22 12.22
CA PRO A 595 -8.97 25.05 11.49
C PRO A 595 -7.56 24.68 11.94
N SER A 596 -7.30 23.38 12.12
CA SER A 596 -5.93 22.89 12.32
C SER A 596 -5.08 23.37 11.15
N HIS A 597 -4.02 24.13 11.42
CA HIS A 597 -3.03 24.56 10.43
C HIS A 597 -2.02 23.45 10.18
#